data_AF-A0A162Q8D4-F1
#
_entry.id   AF-A0A162Q8D4-F1
#
_cell.length_a   1.000
_cell.length_b   1.000
_cell.length_c   1.000
_cell.angle_alpha   90.00
_cell.angle_beta   90.00
_cell.angle_gamma   90.00
#
_symmetry.space_group_name_H-M   'P 1'
#
loop_
_entity.id
_entity.type
_entity.pdbx_description
1 polymer ?
#
loop_
_entity_poly.entity_id
_entity_poly.type
_entity_poly.pdbx_seq_one_letter_code
_entity_poly.pdbx_strand_id
1 'polypeptide(L)'
;MANPFSDVMDLFETESVPVLSEVPLRSKPGFCYIYQWQESEKKEDWRRDDYRWKQDGTCNFVHDGVERGKKLYFKLQIGFKEWSKQFKKSAYTHPTYDKKVLVLYEGDVSVVNDFCHGNATSRAKTEKVFHSDRPSLLKELKLTEGIGHPVKFYSDFVNKAPRSLTRQVIDAPRDLKQARNAQQVVRDNKRLSRDPICYLTELYYETDFISDLLLFPTLICLCYHKPVMENFQNLIGRSDLPAMWLSYDTTFKMGDFYLSILAYRDTQFEQRPRFTEIVPKITAEKKMAIATDEETAIVNSVKRYLPTVHWDSEEDFKGELIDLMCSWDKKFQVYFKQHIYDDAWNMGSWALRPYGFELATTNSSESLNASLKRFVNWKEMRHDEIVFALLDLSDMHFARIRRGQFGVGDDNILLPHLRHLYDINNPGVEIPKKISSDDILE
;
A
#
# COMPACT_ATOMS: atom_id res chain seq x y z
N MET A 1 14.27 51.18 -31.12
CA MET A 1 15.13 50.35 -30.24
C MET A 1 14.95 48.91 -30.70
N ALA A 2 16.04 48.20 -31.02
CA ALA A 2 15.95 46.79 -31.39
C ALA A 2 15.30 46.00 -30.25
N ASN A 3 14.36 45.13 -30.58
CA ASN A 3 13.70 44.27 -29.60
C ASN A 3 14.73 43.25 -29.09
N PRO A 4 15.12 43.27 -27.80
CA PRO A 4 16.16 42.39 -27.26
C PRO A 4 15.76 40.91 -27.26
N PHE A 5 14.51 40.60 -27.64
CA PHE A 5 14.01 39.24 -27.79
C PHE A 5 13.99 38.77 -29.24
N SER A 6 14.25 39.63 -30.24
CA SER A 6 14.23 39.26 -31.66
C SER A 6 15.20 38.11 -31.94
N ASP A 7 16.45 38.26 -31.52
CA ASP A 7 17.51 37.26 -31.72
C ASP A 7 17.19 35.90 -31.06
N VAL A 8 16.37 35.91 -30.00
CA VAL A 8 15.94 34.67 -29.32
C VAL A 8 14.76 34.02 -30.04
N MET A 9 13.91 34.82 -30.67
CA MET A 9 12.78 34.30 -31.43
C MET A 9 13.24 33.64 -32.73
N ASP A 10 14.32 34.14 -33.35
CA ASP A 10 14.96 33.51 -34.51
C ASP A 10 15.43 32.07 -34.21
N LEU A 11 15.75 31.76 -32.94
CA LEU A 11 16.11 30.42 -32.51
C LEU A 11 14.96 29.40 -32.61
N PHE A 12 13.70 29.85 -32.67
CA PHE A 12 12.57 28.95 -32.92
C PHE A 12 12.50 28.46 -34.37
N GLU A 13 13.09 29.21 -35.30
CA GLU A 13 13.06 28.93 -36.75
C GLU A 13 14.38 28.37 -37.26
N THR A 14 15.46 28.50 -36.49
CA THR A 14 16.79 28.05 -36.90
C THR A 14 16.92 26.53 -36.84
N GLU A 15 17.44 25.91 -37.91
CA GLU A 15 17.67 24.46 -38.00
C GLU A 15 18.74 23.93 -37.01
N SER A 16 19.59 24.81 -36.46
CA SER A 16 20.65 24.46 -35.52
C SER A 16 20.14 24.09 -34.13
N VAL A 17 18.90 24.45 -33.79
CA VAL A 17 18.29 24.14 -32.49
C VAL A 17 17.46 22.87 -32.62
N PRO A 18 17.81 21.78 -31.92
CA PRO A 18 17.09 20.53 -32.05
C PRO A 18 15.67 20.65 -31.49
N VAL A 19 14.70 20.13 -32.26
CA VAL A 19 13.30 19.99 -31.81
C VAL A 19 13.12 18.60 -31.23
N LEU A 20 12.75 18.52 -29.95
CA LEU A 20 12.65 17.29 -29.19
C LEU A 20 11.23 17.09 -28.66
N SER A 21 10.70 15.87 -28.80
CA SER A 21 9.47 15.42 -28.14
C SER A 21 9.70 14.94 -26.70
N GLU A 22 10.97 14.76 -26.34
CA GLU A 22 11.44 14.26 -25.06
C GLU A 22 12.39 15.25 -24.40
N VAL A 23 12.31 15.38 -23.08
CA VAL A 23 13.10 16.37 -22.33
C VAL A 23 14.52 15.83 -22.09
N PRO A 24 15.58 16.45 -22.61
CA PRO A 24 16.95 16.03 -22.33
C PRO A 24 17.26 16.18 -20.83
N LEU A 25 17.96 15.20 -20.26
CA LEU A 25 18.31 15.17 -18.84
C LEU A 25 19.70 15.74 -18.60
N ARG A 26 19.86 16.48 -17.51
CA ARG A 26 21.15 17.05 -17.06
C ARG A 26 21.90 17.79 -18.18
N SER A 27 21.18 18.58 -18.99
CA SER A 27 21.78 19.37 -20.05
C SER A 27 22.87 20.31 -19.52
N LYS A 28 23.92 20.50 -20.32
CA LYS A 28 25.08 21.33 -19.97
C LYS A 28 24.83 22.80 -20.30
N PRO A 29 25.57 23.74 -19.70
CA PRO A 29 25.55 25.14 -20.10
C PRO A 29 25.87 25.30 -21.58
N GLY A 30 25.20 26.25 -22.25
CA GLY A 30 25.30 26.48 -23.69
C GLY A 30 24.39 25.56 -24.52
N PHE A 31 23.79 24.53 -23.92
CA PHE A 31 22.81 23.71 -24.62
C PHE A 31 21.47 24.44 -24.74
N CYS A 32 20.86 24.38 -25.91
CA CYS A 32 19.52 24.88 -26.17
C CYS A 32 18.75 23.87 -27.02
N TYR A 33 17.43 23.83 -26.84
CA TYR A 33 16.54 22.95 -27.60
C TYR A 33 15.11 23.50 -27.59
N ILE A 34 14.31 23.06 -28.56
CA ILE A 34 12.88 23.32 -28.60
C ILE A 34 12.18 22.06 -28.12
N TYR A 35 11.44 22.16 -27.02
CA TYR A 35 10.54 21.10 -26.61
C TYR A 35 9.20 21.26 -27.32
N GLN A 36 8.75 20.20 -27.99
CA GLN A 36 7.47 20.16 -28.70
C GLN A 36 6.59 19.03 -28.17
N TRP A 37 5.32 19.33 -27.89
CA TRP A 37 4.35 18.33 -27.43
C TRP A 37 3.17 18.19 -28.40
N GLN A 38 2.53 17.03 -28.38
CA GLN A 38 1.28 16.79 -29.12
C GLN A 38 0.08 16.80 -28.17
N GLU A 39 0.20 16.05 -27.09
CA GLU A 39 -0.76 15.92 -25.99
C GLU A 39 -0.67 17.10 -25.02
N SER A 40 -1.82 17.63 -24.59
CA SER A 40 -1.90 18.82 -23.74
C SER A 40 -1.32 18.60 -22.33
N GLU A 41 -1.33 17.36 -21.89
CA GLU A 41 -0.90 16.86 -20.59
C GLU A 41 0.61 17.03 -20.42
N LYS A 42 1.36 16.90 -21.53
CA LYS A 42 2.83 16.96 -21.61
C LYS A 42 3.39 18.38 -21.72
N LYS A 43 2.52 19.40 -21.86
CA LYS A 43 2.91 20.81 -22.05
C LYS A 43 3.96 21.33 -21.05
N GLU A 44 3.96 20.83 -19.82
CA GLU A 44 4.85 21.30 -18.75
C GLU A 44 6.00 20.34 -18.45
N ASP A 45 6.17 19.25 -19.21
CA ASP A 45 7.19 18.23 -18.94
C ASP A 45 8.62 18.76 -19.04
N TRP A 46 8.88 19.72 -19.93
CA TRP A 46 10.16 20.42 -20.07
C TRP A 46 10.68 21.06 -18.78
N ARG A 47 9.80 21.27 -17.79
CA ARG A 47 10.23 21.78 -16.48
C ARG A 47 11.05 20.76 -15.69
N ARG A 48 11.01 19.48 -16.06
CA ARG A 48 11.65 18.34 -15.38
C ARG A 48 12.74 17.73 -16.27
N ASP A 49 13.95 18.23 -16.09
CA ASP A 49 15.18 17.89 -16.81
C ASP A 49 16.25 17.27 -15.88
N ASP A 50 15.80 16.71 -14.77
CA ASP A 50 16.60 16.19 -13.65
C ASP A 50 17.35 17.22 -12.80
N TYR A 51 17.21 18.52 -13.06
CA TYR A 51 17.67 19.56 -12.14
C TYR A 51 16.53 20.10 -11.27
N ARG A 52 16.88 20.67 -10.11
CA ARG A 52 15.94 21.28 -9.18
C ARG A 52 15.77 22.76 -9.44
N TRP A 53 14.79 23.10 -10.26
CA TRP A 53 14.51 24.49 -10.60
C TRP A 53 13.40 25.10 -9.73
N LYS A 54 13.59 26.37 -9.36
CA LYS A 54 12.51 27.26 -8.94
C LYS A 54 12.37 28.41 -9.92
N GLN A 55 11.15 28.68 -10.34
CA GLN A 55 10.85 29.86 -11.15
C GLN A 55 11.11 31.11 -10.31
N ASP A 56 12.02 31.96 -10.77
CA ASP A 56 12.50 33.18 -10.10
C ASP A 56 11.96 34.46 -10.75
N GLY A 57 11.14 34.33 -11.80
CA GLY A 57 10.51 35.47 -12.45
C GLY A 57 9.86 35.13 -13.78
N THR A 58 9.12 36.10 -14.30
CA THR A 58 8.54 36.07 -15.64
C THR A 58 8.61 37.46 -16.25
N CYS A 59 9.05 37.55 -17.50
CA CYS A 59 9.05 38.78 -18.28
C CYS A 59 8.17 38.56 -19.51
N ASN A 60 7.26 39.49 -19.79
CA ASN A 60 6.47 39.45 -21.02
C ASN A 60 7.20 40.26 -22.10
N PHE A 61 7.08 39.85 -23.35
CA PHE A 61 7.64 40.56 -24.49
C PHE A 61 6.71 40.52 -25.68
N VAL A 62 6.87 41.49 -26.58
CA VAL A 62 6.16 41.57 -27.85
C VAL A 62 7.12 41.06 -28.93
N HIS A 63 6.64 40.26 -29.87
CA HIS A 63 7.40 39.90 -31.06
C HIS A 63 6.42 39.86 -32.25
N ASP A 64 6.83 40.47 -33.37
CA ASP A 64 6.01 40.63 -34.59
C ASP A 64 4.59 41.14 -34.34
N GLY A 65 4.45 42.13 -33.45
CA GLY A 65 3.15 42.73 -33.11
C GLY A 65 2.25 41.88 -32.21
N VAL A 66 2.70 40.70 -31.77
CA VAL A 66 1.95 39.83 -30.86
C VAL A 66 2.41 40.05 -29.41
N GLU A 67 1.57 40.65 -28.57
CA GLU A 67 1.93 41.09 -27.21
C GLU A 67 1.82 40.01 -26.10
N ARG A 68 2.24 38.77 -26.37
CA ARG A 68 2.05 37.66 -25.41
C ARG A 68 3.22 36.68 -25.31
N GLY A 69 4.42 37.07 -25.76
CA GLY A 69 5.64 36.34 -25.48
C GLY A 69 5.95 36.32 -23.99
N LYS A 70 6.45 35.19 -23.47
CA LYS A 70 6.89 35.07 -22.08
C LYS A 70 8.27 34.46 -22.00
N LYS A 71 9.14 35.07 -21.22
CA LYS A 71 10.39 34.50 -20.74
C LYS A 71 10.23 34.12 -19.26
N LEU A 72 10.48 32.85 -18.97
CA LEU A 72 10.47 32.27 -17.63
C LEU A 72 11.91 32.12 -17.15
N TYR A 73 12.23 32.66 -15.98
CA TYR A 73 13.55 32.57 -15.37
C TYR A 73 13.56 31.51 -14.28
N PHE A 74 14.59 30.68 -14.25
CA PHE A 74 14.76 29.65 -13.23
C PHE A 74 16.11 29.76 -12.54
N LYS A 75 16.10 29.52 -11.24
CA LYS A 75 17.30 29.38 -10.41
C LYS A 75 17.39 27.96 -9.87
N LEU A 76 18.62 27.47 -9.71
CA LEU A 76 18.91 26.11 -9.28
C LEU A 76 18.84 26.00 -7.76
N GLN A 77 18.27 24.92 -7.24
CA GLN A 77 18.37 24.56 -5.83
C GLN A 77 19.68 23.82 -5.58
N ILE A 78 20.50 24.33 -4.65
CA ILE A 78 21.82 23.76 -4.32
C ILE A 78 21.87 23.17 -2.90
N GLY A 79 20.80 23.37 -2.12
CA GLY A 79 20.68 22.88 -0.75
C GLY A 79 19.26 23.03 -0.20
N PHE A 80 19.08 22.74 1.09
CA PHE A 80 17.78 22.90 1.74
C PHE A 80 17.40 24.38 1.81
N LYS A 81 16.41 24.78 1.00
CA LYS A 81 15.99 26.19 0.81
C LYS A 81 17.08 27.13 0.28
N GLU A 82 18.20 26.60 -0.20
CA GLU A 82 19.30 27.36 -0.80
C GLU A 82 19.21 27.36 -2.32
N TRP A 83 19.44 28.53 -2.94
CA TRP A 83 19.24 28.74 -4.36
C TRP A 83 20.42 29.49 -4.99
N SER A 84 20.88 29.00 -6.14
CA SER A 84 21.95 29.60 -6.92
C SER A 84 21.45 30.16 -8.25
N LYS A 85 22.00 31.31 -8.63
CA LYS A 85 21.87 31.90 -9.98
C LYS A 85 23.10 31.65 -10.84
N GLN A 86 24.08 30.87 -10.37
CA GLN A 86 25.31 30.59 -11.11
C GLN A 86 25.05 29.63 -12.28
N PHE A 87 24.10 28.70 -12.14
CA PHE A 87 23.53 27.91 -13.23
C PHE A 87 22.06 28.29 -13.41
N LYS A 88 21.66 28.64 -14.64
CA LYS A 88 20.33 29.16 -14.95
C LYS A 88 19.68 28.36 -16.06
N LYS A 89 18.37 28.25 -15.96
CA LYS A 89 17.49 27.85 -17.07
C LYS A 89 16.60 29.02 -17.43
N SER A 90 16.48 29.30 -18.71
CA SER A 90 15.48 30.21 -19.26
C SER A 90 14.58 29.45 -20.21
N ALA A 91 13.28 29.77 -20.21
CA ALA A 91 12.34 29.21 -21.17
C ALA A 91 11.50 30.29 -21.82
N TYR A 92 11.28 30.17 -23.11
CA TYR A 92 10.55 31.13 -23.92
C TYR A 92 9.31 30.46 -24.51
N THR A 93 8.17 31.11 -24.38
CA THR A 93 6.91 30.70 -25.00
C THR A 93 6.33 31.87 -25.76
N HIS A 94 5.80 31.63 -26.96
CA HIS A 94 5.17 32.66 -27.77
C HIS A 94 3.98 32.07 -28.55
N PRO A 95 2.85 32.78 -28.69
CA PRO A 95 1.65 32.23 -29.35
C PRO A 95 1.87 31.78 -30.81
N THR A 96 2.79 32.42 -31.53
CA THR A 96 3.16 32.02 -32.91
C THR A 96 3.70 30.60 -32.98
N TYR A 97 4.36 30.13 -31.91
CA TYR A 97 4.93 28.79 -31.81
C TYR A 97 4.11 27.95 -30.85
N ASP A 98 2.86 27.68 -31.24
CA ASP A 98 1.99 26.82 -30.43
C ASP A 98 2.61 25.44 -30.23
N LYS A 99 2.34 24.87 -29.06
CA LYS A 99 2.90 23.60 -28.60
C LYS A 99 4.43 23.49 -28.59
N LYS A 100 5.13 24.63 -28.56
CA LYS A 100 6.58 24.70 -28.46
C LYS A 100 7.03 25.57 -27.29
N VAL A 101 8.17 25.21 -26.72
CA VAL A 101 8.91 26.03 -25.76
C VAL A 101 10.39 25.91 -26.05
N LEU A 102 11.05 27.04 -26.19
CA LEU A 102 12.50 27.10 -26.36
C LEU A 102 13.14 27.14 -24.97
N VAL A 103 14.08 26.25 -24.70
CA VAL A 103 14.74 26.10 -23.40
C VAL A 103 16.24 26.27 -23.56
N LEU A 104 16.84 27.12 -22.71
CA LEU A 104 18.26 27.46 -22.73
C LEU A 104 18.87 27.23 -21.34
N TYR A 105 20.06 26.66 -21.31
CA TYR A 105 20.87 26.49 -20.10
C TYR A 105 22.12 27.36 -20.17
N GLU A 106 22.41 28.09 -19.10
CA GLU A 106 23.53 29.03 -19.04
C GLU A 106 24.23 28.98 -17.69
N GLY A 107 25.51 29.33 -17.65
CA GLY A 107 26.28 29.47 -16.42
C GLY A 107 27.14 28.27 -16.07
N ASP A 108 27.33 27.99 -14.78
CA ASP A 108 28.28 26.97 -14.30
C ASP A 108 27.56 25.78 -13.66
N VAL A 109 27.61 24.63 -14.33
CA VAL A 109 27.00 23.37 -13.86
C VAL A 109 27.71 22.76 -12.66
N SER A 110 28.95 23.18 -12.34
CA SER A 110 29.71 22.64 -11.21
C SER A 110 29.04 22.90 -9.84
N VAL A 111 28.17 23.91 -9.78
CA VAL A 111 27.41 24.27 -8.57
C VAL A 111 26.22 23.33 -8.30
N VAL A 112 25.91 22.41 -9.22
CA VAL A 112 24.82 21.46 -9.04
C VAL A 112 25.16 20.50 -7.93
N ASN A 113 24.28 20.46 -6.93
CA ASN A 113 24.40 19.57 -5.79
C ASN A 113 23.12 18.74 -5.67
N ASP A 114 23.28 17.42 -5.69
CA ASP A 114 22.20 16.48 -5.51
C ASP A 114 22.06 16.12 -4.02
N PHE A 115 20.83 16.20 -3.52
CA PHE A 115 20.55 15.93 -2.11
C PHE A 115 19.24 15.16 -1.97
N CYS A 116 18.89 14.71 -0.76
CA CYS A 116 17.63 14.02 -0.54
C CYS A 116 16.41 14.94 -0.64
N HIS A 117 15.22 14.36 -0.48
CA HIS A 117 13.98 15.13 -0.39
C HIS A 117 13.92 15.89 0.94
N GLY A 118 13.37 17.11 0.95
CA GLY A 118 13.34 17.96 2.14
C GLY A 118 12.55 17.41 3.34
N ASN A 119 11.69 16.40 3.11
CA ASN A 119 10.93 15.71 4.16
C ASN A 119 11.48 14.31 4.48
N ALA A 120 12.65 13.94 3.98
CA ALA A 120 13.27 12.66 4.29
C ALA A 120 13.78 12.66 5.74
N THR A 121 13.16 11.85 6.60
CA THR A 121 13.52 11.72 8.02
C THR A 121 14.26 10.42 8.33
N SER A 122 14.12 9.39 7.50
CA SER A 122 14.83 8.11 7.69
C SER A 122 16.19 8.14 7.00
N ARG A 123 17.16 7.44 7.60
CA ARG A 123 18.54 7.33 7.08
C ARG A 123 18.58 6.87 5.61
N ALA A 124 17.77 5.86 5.28
CA ALA A 124 17.65 5.35 3.91
C ALA A 124 17.11 6.39 2.91
N LYS A 125 16.26 7.32 3.35
CA LYS A 125 15.71 8.40 2.50
C LYS A 125 16.60 9.63 2.47
N THR A 126 17.43 9.87 3.48
CA THR A 126 18.40 10.97 3.50
C THR A 126 19.63 10.71 2.64
N GLU A 127 19.95 9.44 2.38
CA GLU A 127 21.07 9.02 1.52
C GLU A 127 20.66 8.89 0.04
N LYS A 128 19.37 8.75 -0.27
CA LYS A 128 18.86 8.68 -1.65
C LYS A 128 18.71 10.08 -2.27
N VAL A 129 19.27 10.26 -3.46
CA VAL A 129 19.04 11.46 -4.29
C VAL A 129 17.56 11.51 -4.69
N PHE A 130 16.95 12.68 -4.52
CA PHE A 130 15.58 12.91 -4.96
C PHE A 130 15.54 13.43 -6.41
N HIS A 131 14.73 12.77 -7.24
CA HIS A 131 14.50 13.16 -8.63
C HIS A 131 13.03 13.52 -8.80
N SER A 132 12.73 14.65 -9.45
CA SER A 132 11.34 15.08 -9.59
C SER A 132 10.70 14.44 -10.82
N ASP A 133 9.54 13.84 -10.62
CA ASP A 133 8.75 13.21 -11.67
C ASP A 133 8.13 14.25 -12.62
N ARG A 134 7.79 13.81 -13.85
CA ARG A 134 7.14 14.67 -14.85
C ARG A 134 5.72 15.06 -14.44
N PRO A 135 5.27 16.30 -14.74
CA PRO A 135 3.91 16.72 -14.47
C PRO A 135 2.86 15.87 -15.19
N SER A 136 3.13 15.41 -16.42
CA SER A 136 2.24 14.51 -17.15
C SER A 136 2.04 13.18 -16.41
N LEU A 137 3.12 12.55 -15.93
CA LEU A 137 3.07 11.32 -15.13
C LEU A 137 2.24 11.51 -13.85
N LEU A 138 2.45 12.61 -13.12
CA LEU A 138 1.65 12.92 -11.93
C LEU A 138 0.16 13.15 -12.24
N LYS A 139 -0.17 13.68 -13.42
CA LYS A 139 -1.55 13.78 -13.89
C LYS A 139 -2.10 12.42 -14.28
N GLU A 140 -1.32 11.60 -14.98
CA GLU A 140 -1.72 10.25 -15.39
C GLU A 140 -2.04 9.39 -14.17
N LEU A 141 -1.18 9.42 -13.14
CA LEU A 141 -1.39 8.77 -11.85
C LEU A 141 -2.66 9.24 -11.12
N LYS A 142 -3.12 10.46 -11.40
CA LYS A 142 -4.37 11.00 -10.84
C LYS A 142 -5.59 10.66 -11.69
N LEU A 143 -5.44 10.57 -13.00
CA LEU A 143 -6.51 10.32 -13.97
C LEU A 143 -6.86 8.84 -14.10
N THR A 144 -5.98 7.93 -13.65
CA THR A 144 -6.24 6.49 -13.59
C THR A 144 -7.13 6.11 -12.40
N GLU A 145 -8.30 6.73 -12.33
CA GLU A 145 -9.33 6.42 -11.35
C GLU A 145 -9.92 5.03 -11.60
N GLY A 146 -10.18 4.27 -10.53
CA GLY A 146 -10.99 3.07 -10.56
C GLY A 146 -10.39 1.81 -11.20
N ILE A 147 -9.22 1.88 -11.85
CA ILE A 147 -8.61 0.72 -12.53
C ILE A 147 -7.66 -0.06 -11.60
N GLY A 148 -8.15 -0.47 -10.42
CA GLY A 148 -7.48 -1.46 -9.58
C GLY A 148 -6.50 -0.93 -8.51
N HIS A 149 -5.83 -1.88 -7.86
CA HIS A 149 -5.02 -1.65 -6.67
C HIS A 149 -3.75 -0.81 -6.96
N PRO A 150 -3.28 0.09 -6.05
CA PRO A 150 -2.09 0.93 -6.28
C PRO A 150 -0.85 0.13 -6.71
N VAL A 151 -0.71 -1.11 -6.22
CA VAL A 151 0.38 -2.03 -6.58
C VAL A 151 0.36 -2.40 -8.06
N LYS A 152 -0.83 -2.71 -8.59
CA LYS A 152 -1.02 -3.06 -10.00
C LYS A 152 -0.65 -1.87 -10.88
N PHE A 153 -1.15 -0.69 -10.53
CA PHE A 153 -0.81 0.54 -11.22
C PHE A 153 0.67 0.84 -11.21
N TYR A 154 1.31 0.82 -10.03
CA TYR A 154 2.74 1.02 -9.92
C TYR A 154 3.51 0.07 -10.84
N SER A 155 3.18 -1.22 -10.83
CA SER A 155 3.79 -2.22 -11.72
C SER A 155 3.58 -1.89 -13.19
N ASP A 156 2.37 -1.48 -13.60
CA ASP A 156 2.06 -1.14 -14.98
C ASP A 156 2.86 0.07 -15.48
N PHE A 157 2.97 1.11 -14.67
CA PHE A 157 3.77 2.28 -15.00
C PHE A 157 5.26 1.95 -15.12
N VAL A 158 5.81 1.18 -14.18
CA VAL A 158 7.21 0.73 -14.23
C VAL A 158 7.47 -0.13 -15.46
N ASN A 159 6.53 -1.01 -15.83
CA ASN A 159 6.64 -1.86 -17.01
C ASN A 159 6.54 -1.07 -18.34
N LYS A 160 5.74 0.00 -18.37
CA LYS A 160 5.58 0.88 -19.55
C LYS A 160 6.73 1.87 -19.72
N ALA A 161 7.43 2.23 -18.64
CA ALA A 161 8.51 3.18 -18.68
C ALA A 161 9.70 2.69 -19.55
N PRO A 162 10.49 3.61 -20.14
CA PRO A 162 11.67 3.23 -20.91
C PRO A 162 12.62 2.33 -20.09
N ARG A 163 13.30 1.37 -20.72
CA ARG A 163 14.27 0.49 -20.03
C ARG A 163 15.53 1.21 -19.55
N SER A 164 15.77 2.43 -20.01
CA SER A 164 16.89 3.25 -19.57
C SER A 164 16.70 3.67 -18.11
N LEU A 165 17.60 3.22 -17.23
CA LEU A 165 17.56 3.54 -15.80
C LEU A 165 17.50 5.05 -15.55
N THR A 166 18.27 5.84 -16.28
CA THR A 166 18.27 7.31 -16.17
C THR A 166 16.91 7.91 -16.52
N ARG A 167 16.14 7.27 -17.41
CA ARG A 167 14.79 7.71 -17.75
C ARG A 167 13.73 7.25 -16.78
N GLN A 168 13.81 6.02 -16.29
CA GLN A 168 12.85 5.50 -15.31
C GLN A 168 12.74 6.38 -14.08
N VAL A 169 13.85 7.01 -13.67
CA VAL A 169 13.92 7.93 -12.54
C VAL A 169 12.95 9.13 -12.64
N ILE A 170 12.48 9.48 -13.84
CA ILE A 170 11.61 10.64 -14.11
C ILE A 170 10.30 10.22 -14.81
N ASP A 171 10.33 9.07 -15.48
CA ASP A 171 9.27 8.54 -16.35
C ASP A 171 8.42 7.46 -15.69
N ALA A 172 8.88 6.90 -14.57
CA ALA A 172 8.13 5.97 -13.74
C ALA A 172 7.88 6.59 -12.35
N PRO A 173 6.80 6.18 -11.66
CA PRO A 173 6.61 6.52 -10.26
C PRO A 173 7.81 6.01 -9.45
N ARG A 174 8.29 6.81 -8.52
CA ARG A 174 9.47 6.46 -7.72
C ARG A 174 9.22 5.25 -6.83
N ASP A 175 8.04 5.21 -6.22
CA ASP A 175 7.66 4.21 -5.24
C ASP A 175 6.14 4.01 -5.26
N LEU A 176 5.70 2.91 -4.64
CA LEU A 176 4.29 2.59 -4.48
C LEU A 176 3.55 3.70 -3.70
N LYS A 177 4.23 4.35 -2.74
CA LYS A 177 3.68 5.42 -1.93
C LYS A 177 3.26 6.62 -2.80
N GLN A 178 4.01 6.94 -3.83
CA GLN A 178 3.67 8.02 -4.76
C GLN A 178 2.37 7.72 -5.51
N ALA A 179 2.22 6.49 -6.02
CA ALA A 179 0.98 6.07 -6.67
C ALA A 179 -0.21 6.15 -5.69
N ARG A 180 -0.02 5.63 -4.45
CA ARG A 180 -1.02 5.72 -3.38
C ARG A 180 -1.41 7.17 -3.08
N ASN A 181 -0.43 8.06 -2.90
CA ASN A 181 -0.67 9.47 -2.60
C ASN A 181 -1.41 10.18 -3.74
N ALA A 182 -1.06 9.90 -4.99
CA ALA A 182 -1.72 10.49 -6.15
C ALA A 182 -3.20 10.08 -6.19
N GLN A 183 -3.50 8.79 -6.02
CA GLN A 183 -4.86 8.28 -5.94
C GLN A 183 -5.61 8.81 -4.73
N GLN A 184 -4.96 8.88 -3.56
CA GLN A 184 -5.55 9.41 -2.34
C GLN A 184 -5.97 10.86 -2.52
N VAL A 185 -5.12 11.72 -3.09
CA VAL A 185 -5.46 13.13 -3.35
C VAL A 185 -6.69 13.25 -4.25
N VAL A 186 -6.85 12.36 -5.23
CA VAL A 186 -7.99 12.37 -6.14
C VAL A 186 -9.27 11.94 -5.44
N ARG A 187 -9.22 10.81 -4.71
CA ARG A 187 -10.31 10.37 -3.83
C ARG A 187 -10.70 11.50 -2.88
N ASP A 188 -9.72 12.11 -2.23
CA ASP A 188 -9.90 13.19 -1.27
C ASP A 188 -10.69 14.38 -1.83
N ASN A 189 -10.46 14.72 -3.10
CA ASN A 189 -11.14 15.82 -3.78
C ASN A 189 -12.55 15.44 -4.27
N LYS A 190 -12.83 14.16 -4.49
CA LYS A 190 -14.13 13.64 -4.94
C LYS A 190 -15.06 13.22 -3.81
N ARG A 191 -14.55 13.19 -2.58
CA ARG A 191 -15.27 12.78 -1.39
C ARG A 191 -16.62 13.47 -1.24
N LEU A 192 -17.66 12.66 -1.06
CA LEU A 192 -18.97 13.12 -0.63
C LEU A 192 -18.97 13.47 0.87
N SER A 193 -18.22 12.71 1.68
CA SER A 193 -18.17 12.89 3.13
C SER A 193 -16.79 12.50 3.69
N ARG A 194 -16.51 12.97 4.91
CA ARG A 194 -15.37 12.51 5.72
C ARG A 194 -15.78 11.48 6.78
N ASP A 195 -17.02 11.03 6.73
CA ASP A 195 -17.57 10.05 7.66
C ASP A 195 -17.03 8.63 7.38
N PRO A 196 -16.56 7.89 8.41
CA PRO A 196 -16.04 6.52 8.26
C PRO A 196 -16.99 5.53 7.59
N ILE A 197 -18.30 5.64 7.81
CA ILE A 197 -19.29 4.76 7.22
C ILE A 197 -19.39 5.01 5.71
N CYS A 198 -19.41 6.28 5.30
CA CYS A 198 -19.39 6.64 3.89
C CYS A 198 -18.16 6.04 3.19
N TYR A 199 -16.98 6.10 3.82
CA TYR A 199 -15.76 5.51 3.23
C TYR A 199 -15.80 4.00 3.10
N LEU A 200 -16.19 3.30 4.16
CA LEU A 200 -16.26 1.84 4.10
C LEU A 200 -17.28 1.40 3.05
N THR A 201 -18.36 2.18 2.87
CA THR A 201 -19.35 1.95 1.82
C THR A 201 -18.77 2.19 0.42
N GLU A 202 -18.02 3.28 0.23
CA GLU A 202 -17.31 3.55 -1.04
C GLU A 202 -16.31 2.42 -1.35
N LEU A 203 -15.49 2.02 -0.39
CA LEU A 203 -14.53 0.92 -0.53
C LEU A 203 -15.19 -0.44 -0.80
N TYR A 204 -16.38 -0.66 -0.22
CA TYR A 204 -17.17 -1.86 -0.47
C TYR A 204 -17.61 -1.96 -1.93
N TYR A 205 -17.92 -0.83 -2.58
CA TYR A 205 -18.26 -0.80 -3.99
C TYR A 205 -17.05 -0.72 -4.93
N GLU A 206 -15.93 -0.12 -4.49
CA GLU A 206 -14.71 0.05 -5.29
C GLU A 206 -13.77 -1.15 -5.25
N THR A 207 -13.84 -1.96 -4.20
CA THR A 207 -12.88 -3.06 -3.96
C THR A 207 -13.60 -4.38 -3.74
N ASP A 208 -13.03 -5.47 -4.28
CA ASP A 208 -13.51 -6.83 -4.00
C ASP A 208 -13.02 -7.38 -2.66
N PHE A 209 -12.33 -6.56 -1.84
CA PHE A 209 -11.71 -6.98 -0.59
C PHE A 209 -12.68 -6.92 0.60
N ILE A 210 -13.57 -5.94 0.63
CA ILE A 210 -14.65 -5.92 1.63
C ILE A 210 -15.76 -6.83 1.10
N SER A 211 -15.93 -7.99 1.74
CA SER A 211 -16.97 -8.95 1.38
C SER A 211 -18.34 -8.54 1.91
N ASP A 212 -18.37 -8.11 3.17
CA ASP A 212 -19.60 -7.78 3.86
C ASP A 212 -19.43 -6.53 4.72
N LEU A 213 -20.42 -5.64 4.63
CA LEU A 213 -20.49 -4.41 5.40
C LEU A 213 -21.85 -4.33 6.09
N LEU A 214 -21.88 -4.66 7.37
CA LEU A 214 -23.07 -4.51 8.21
C LEU A 214 -22.98 -3.19 8.95
N LEU A 215 -23.90 -2.27 8.69
CA LEU A 215 -23.90 -0.94 9.34
C LEU A 215 -24.66 -0.92 10.66
N PHE A 216 -25.60 -1.85 10.86
CA PHE A 216 -26.52 -1.90 11.99
C PHE A 216 -26.74 -3.35 12.46
N PRO A 217 -26.83 -3.64 13.77
CA PRO A 217 -26.81 -2.73 14.94
C PRO A 217 -25.40 -2.31 15.38
N THR A 218 -24.35 -2.86 14.76
CA THR A 218 -22.95 -2.50 15.00
C THR A 218 -22.24 -2.54 13.66
N LEU A 219 -21.37 -1.56 13.39
CA LEU A 219 -20.55 -1.55 12.19
C LEU A 219 -19.60 -2.75 12.21
N ILE A 220 -19.82 -3.70 11.31
CA ILE A 220 -18.95 -4.86 11.06
C ILE A 220 -18.53 -4.79 9.59
N CYS A 221 -17.23 -4.74 9.36
CA CYS A 221 -16.62 -4.84 8.05
C CYS A 221 -15.84 -6.15 7.99
N LEU A 222 -16.31 -7.09 7.17
CA LEU A 222 -15.64 -8.35 6.90
C LEU A 222 -14.82 -8.18 5.62
N CYS A 223 -13.51 -8.39 5.75
CA CYS A 223 -12.58 -8.30 4.64
C CYS A 223 -11.99 -9.69 4.34
N TYR A 224 -11.79 -10.01 3.08
CA TYR A 224 -10.88 -11.06 2.65
C TYR A 224 -10.56 -10.92 1.17
N HIS A 225 -9.37 -11.36 0.77
CA HIS A 225 -9.00 -11.43 -0.63
C HIS A 225 -9.64 -12.68 -1.27
N LYS A 226 -10.49 -12.52 -2.30
CA LYS A 226 -11.25 -13.63 -2.89
C LYS A 226 -10.35 -14.81 -3.34
N PRO A 227 -9.23 -14.60 -4.07
CA PRO A 227 -8.30 -15.69 -4.40
C PRO A 227 -7.70 -16.43 -3.19
N VAL A 228 -7.55 -15.73 -2.07
CA VAL A 228 -7.07 -16.35 -0.82
C VAL A 228 -8.15 -17.24 -0.23
N MET A 229 -9.40 -16.77 -0.22
CA MET A 229 -10.54 -17.56 0.26
C MET A 229 -10.77 -18.80 -0.61
N GLU A 230 -10.62 -18.67 -1.94
CA GLU A 230 -10.68 -19.80 -2.86
C GLU A 230 -9.58 -20.82 -2.59
N ASN A 231 -8.33 -20.37 -2.38
CA ASN A 231 -7.25 -21.25 -1.96
C ASN A 231 -7.60 -21.97 -0.66
N PHE A 232 -8.05 -21.23 0.37
CA PHE A 232 -8.47 -21.81 1.64
C PHE A 232 -9.56 -22.88 1.47
N GLN A 233 -10.61 -22.59 0.71
CA GLN A 233 -11.69 -23.53 0.43
C GLN A 233 -11.19 -24.79 -0.28
N ASN A 234 -10.23 -24.66 -1.19
CA ASN A 234 -9.63 -25.80 -1.91
C ASN A 234 -8.76 -26.71 -1.01
N LEU A 235 -8.35 -26.24 0.17
CA LEU A 235 -7.61 -27.03 1.14
C LEU A 235 -8.54 -27.85 2.05
N ILE A 236 -9.74 -27.35 2.31
CA ILE A 236 -10.69 -27.97 3.24
C ILE A 236 -11.13 -29.34 2.69
N GLY A 237 -11.05 -30.37 3.53
CA GLY A 237 -11.55 -31.71 3.21
C GLY A 237 -10.61 -32.54 2.33
N ARG A 238 -9.40 -32.06 2.02
CA ARG A 238 -8.39 -32.85 1.30
C ARG A 238 -7.77 -33.91 2.18
N SER A 239 -7.89 -35.18 1.77
CA SER A 239 -7.32 -36.33 2.47
C SER A 239 -5.81 -36.51 2.22
N ASP A 240 -5.28 -35.89 1.17
CA ASP A 240 -3.87 -35.98 0.77
C ASP A 240 -2.98 -34.89 1.38
N LEU A 241 -3.56 -34.05 2.23
CA LEU A 241 -2.88 -32.97 2.96
C LEU A 241 -2.93 -33.20 4.48
N PRO A 242 -1.95 -32.67 5.22
CA PRO A 242 -2.05 -32.56 6.67
C PRO A 242 -3.29 -31.75 7.10
N ALA A 243 -3.75 -32.00 8.33
CA ALA A 243 -4.83 -31.25 8.94
C ALA A 243 -4.53 -29.74 8.94
N MET A 244 -5.50 -28.95 8.49
CA MET A 244 -5.40 -27.51 8.44
C MET A 244 -5.48 -26.91 9.84
N TRP A 245 -4.69 -25.86 10.05
CA TRP A 245 -4.73 -25.08 11.27
C TRP A 245 -5.40 -23.73 11.02
N LEU A 246 -6.38 -23.40 11.85
CA LEU A 246 -6.99 -22.09 11.95
C LEU A 246 -6.56 -21.44 13.27
N SER A 247 -6.07 -20.22 13.17
CA SER A 247 -5.79 -19.36 14.31
C SER A 247 -6.73 -18.18 14.24
N TYR A 248 -7.55 -18.00 15.27
CA TYR A 248 -8.36 -16.80 15.42
C TYR A 248 -7.77 -15.95 16.53
N ASP A 249 -7.28 -14.78 16.16
CA ASP A 249 -6.72 -13.83 17.10
C ASP A 249 -7.75 -12.75 17.43
N THR A 250 -8.05 -12.62 18.72
CA THR A 250 -9.13 -11.78 19.20
C THR A 250 -8.70 -10.32 19.29
N THR A 251 -9.45 -9.48 18.57
CA THR A 251 -9.80 -8.10 18.92
C THR A 251 -8.66 -7.15 19.35
N PHE A 252 -7.83 -6.73 18.39
CA PHE A 252 -6.90 -5.60 18.55
C PHE A 252 -7.67 -4.28 18.56
N LYS A 253 -7.54 -3.49 19.65
CA LYS A 253 -8.01 -2.11 19.63
C LYS A 253 -7.05 -1.26 18.76
N MET A 254 -7.56 -0.71 17.67
CA MET A 254 -6.87 0.16 16.73
C MET A 254 -7.65 1.48 16.63
N GLY A 255 -7.31 2.46 17.47
CA GLY A 255 -8.10 3.69 17.60
C GLY A 255 -9.52 3.41 18.07
N ASP A 256 -10.51 3.80 17.25
CA ASP A 256 -11.94 3.71 17.51
C ASP A 256 -12.59 2.38 17.07
N PHE A 257 -11.80 1.42 16.59
CA PHE A 257 -12.29 0.12 16.17
C PHE A 257 -11.45 -1.03 16.68
N TYR A 258 -12.03 -2.21 16.53
CA TYR A 258 -11.52 -3.49 16.94
C TYR A 258 -11.29 -4.36 15.72
N LEU A 259 -10.06 -4.84 15.56
CA LEU A 259 -9.66 -5.73 14.47
C LEU A 259 -9.49 -7.15 15.02
N SER A 260 -10.25 -8.12 14.52
CA SER A 260 -10.00 -9.54 14.76
C SER A 260 -9.47 -10.18 13.49
N ILE A 261 -8.62 -11.19 13.60
CA ILE A 261 -7.97 -11.80 12.45
C ILE A 261 -8.12 -13.31 12.52
N LEU A 262 -8.67 -13.90 11.47
CA LEU A 262 -8.58 -15.34 11.23
C LEU A 262 -7.40 -15.62 10.29
N ALA A 263 -6.50 -16.50 10.68
CA ALA A 263 -5.36 -16.93 9.90
C ALA A 263 -5.39 -18.44 9.67
N TYR A 264 -5.08 -18.91 8.45
CA TYR A 264 -5.05 -20.34 8.14
C TYR A 264 -3.70 -20.82 7.60
N ARG A 265 -3.28 -22.03 7.99
CA ARG A 265 -2.06 -22.66 7.46
C ARG A 265 -2.35 -23.37 6.15
N ASP A 266 -1.67 -22.90 5.09
CA ASP A 266 -1.57 -23.65 3.85
C ASP A 266 -0.71 -24.90 4.08
N THR A 267 -1.37 -26.06 4.03
CA THR A 267 -0.75 -27.37 4.32
C THR A 267 -0.13 -28.01 3.09
N GLN A 268 -0.10 -27.33 1.93
CA GLN A 268 0.56 -27.81 0.73
C GLN A 268 2.10 -27.72 0.78
N PHE A 269 2.67 -27.03 1.77
CA PHE A 269 4.10 -26.73 1.86
C PHE A 269 4.83 -27.49 2.99
N GLU A 270 6.05 -27.98 2.72
CA GLU A 270 6.89 -28.81 3.60
C GLU A 270 7.46 -28.06 4.81
N GLN A 271 8.11 -26.91 4.57
CA GLN A 271 8.76 -26.13 5.62
C GLN A 271 7.76 -25.17 6.26
N ARG A 272 7.75 -25.10 7.60
CA ARG A 272 6.92 -24.22 8.45
C ARG A 272 7.23 -22.74 8.19
N PRO A 273 6.44 -21.99 7.39
CA PRO A 273 6.57 -20.55 7.37
C PRO A 273 5.63 -20.03 8.46
N ARG A 274 6.20 -19.29 9.43
CA ARG A 274 5.36 -18.42 10.27
C ARG A 274 4.66 -17.44 9.33
N PHE A 275 3.38 -17.16 9.59
CA PHE A 275 2.48 -16.21 8.90
C PHE A 275 1.59 -16.79 7.83
N THR A 276 0.45 -17.22 8.35
CA THR A 276 -0.79 -17.60 7.73
C THR A 276 -1.68 -16.39 7.47
N GLU A 277 -2.42 -16.46 6.38
CA GLU A 277 -3.08 -15.33 5.72
C GLU A 277 -4.46 -14.99 6.32
N ILE A 278 -4.84 -13.72 6.22
CA ILE A 278 -5.75 -12.98 7.11
C ILE A 278 -7.16 -12.86 6.55
N VAL A 279 -8.18 -13.18 7.34
CA VAL A 279 -9.56 -12.65 7.21
C VAL A 279 -9.74 -11.62 8.33
N PRO A 280 -9.56 -10.31 8.05
CA PRO A 280 -9.73 -9.31 9.08
C PRO A 280 -11.22 -8.95 9.25
N LYS A 281 -11.68 -8.95 10.49
CA LYS A 281 -12.97 -8.41 10.92
C LYS A 281 -12.73 -7.10 11.64
N ILE A 282 -13.18 -5.99 11.07
CA ILE A 282 -13.16 -4.67 11.71
C ILE A 282 -14.53 -4.43 12.36
N THR A 283 -14.54 -4.03 13.63
CA THR A 283 -15.74 -3.75 14.43
C THR A 283 -15.60 -2.38 15.06
N ALA A 284 -16.52 -1.44 14.80
CA ALA A 284 -16.49 -0.16 15.50
C ALA A 284 -16.77 -0.32 17.00
N GLU A 285 -16.36 0.68 17.78
CA GLU A 285 -16.62 0.81 19.21
C GLU A 285 -18.07 0.41 19.58
N LYS A 286 -18.23 -0.76 20.20
CA LYS A 286 -19.36 -0.97 21.09
C LYS A 286 -19.08 -0.16 22.36
N LYS A 287 -19.54 1.09 22.40
CA LYS A 287 -20.35 1.47 23.56
C LYS A 287 -21.72 0.83 23.40
N MET A 288 -21.76 -0.50 23.41
CA MET A 288 -22.98 -1.18 23.79
C MET A 288 -22.99 -1.08 25.31
N ALA A 289 -23.61 -0.01 25.81
CA ALA A 289 -24.28 -0.12 27.09
C ALA A 289 -25.35 -1.20 26.89
N ILE A 290 -25.03 -2.45 27.21
CA ILE A 290 -26.07 -3.42 27.54
C ILE A 290 -26.52 -3.02 28.94
N ALA A 291 -27.59 -2.24 29.01
CA ALA A 291 -28.28 -2.06 30.28
C ALA A 291 -29.22 -3.25 30.48
N THR A 292 -28.66 -4.39 30.90
CA THR A 292 -29.33 -5.32 31.80
C THR A 292 -28.31 -5.81 32.83
N ASP A 293 -28.70 -5.75 34.10
CA ASP A 293 -27.80 -5.85 35.25
C ASP A 293 -27.24 -7.28 35.45
N GLU A 294 -27.83 -8.28 34.79
CA GLU A 294 -27.48 -9.68 34.95
C GLU A 294 -26.32 -10.13 34.02
N GLU A 295 -26.23 -9.62 32.80
CA GLU A 295 -25.23 -10.07 31.81
C GLU A 295 -23.82 -9.54 32.12
N THR A 296 -23.72 -8.34 32.68
CA THR A 296 -22.44 -7.76 33.13
C THR A 296 -21.84 -8.57 34.28
N ALA A 297 -22.67 -9.09 35.18
CA ALA A 297 -22.23 -9.97 36.27
C ALA A 297 -21.74 -11.32 35.74
N ILE A 298 -22.40 -11.88 34.72
CA ILE A 298 -22.01 -13.14 34.07
C ILE A 298 -20.69 -12.98 33.30
N VAL A 299 -20.54 -11.93 32.49
CA VAL A 299 -19.30 -11.66 31.74
C VAL A 299 -18.12 -11.40 32.68
N ASN A 300 -18.35 -10.65 33.77
CA ASN A 300 -17.33 -10.43 34.79
C ASN A 300 -17.00 -11.72 35.55
N SER A 301 -17.96 -12.62 35.75
CA SER A 301 -17.74 -13.93 36.37
C SER A 301 -16.95 -14.87 35.45
N VAL A 302 -17.29 -14.95 34.16
CA VAL A 302 -16.52 -15.72 33.16
C VAL A 302 -15.06 -15.23 33.11
N LYS A 303 -14.82 -13.91 33.07
CA LYS A 303 -13.47 -13.34 33.11
C LYS A 303 -12.73 -13.57 34.43
N ARG A 304 -13.46 -13.62 35.55
CA ARG A 304 -12.91 -13.83 36.89
C ARG A 304 -12.56 -15.30 37.17
N TYR A 305 -13.31 -16.23 36.58
CA TYR A 305 -13.23 -17.65 36.91
C TYR A 305 -12.65 -18.55 35.81
N LEU A 306 -12.49 -18.07 34.57
CA LEU A 306 -11.82 -18.79 33.48
C LEU A 306 -10.57 -18.02 32.98
N PRO A 307 -9.53 -17.85 33.80
CA PRO A 307 -8.29 -17.24 33.34
C PRO A 307 -7.51 -18.26 32.49
N THR A 308 -7.39 -18.06 31.18
CA THR A 308 -6.39 -18.69 30.27
C THR A 308 -5.89 -20.05 30.74
N VAL A 309 -6.78 -21.04 30.78
CA VAL A 309 -6.42 -22.34 31.32
C VAL A 309 -5.98 -23.24 30.16
N HIS A 310 -4.70 -23.59 30.14
CA HIS A 310 -4.17 -24.61 29.26
C HIS A 310 -4.35 -25.96 29.96
N TRP A 311 -5.42 -26.69 29.64
CA TRP A 311 -5.62 -28.02 30.18
C TRP A 311 -4.87 -29.06 29.34
N ASP A 312 -3.87 -29.68 29.97
CA ASP A 312 -3.02 -30.69 29.35
C ASP A 312 -3.68 -32.09 29.33
N SER A 313 -4.73 -32.32 30.13
CA SER A 313 -5.51 -33.56 30.10
C SER A 313 -6.99 -33.36 30.40
N GLU A 314 -7.81 -34.35 30.02
CA GLU A 314 -9.24 -34.37 30.31
C GLU A 314 -9.50 -34.41 31.82
N GLU A 315 -8.63 -35.09 32.56
CA GLU A 315 -8.66 -35.19 34.01
C GLU A 315 -8.37 -33.84 34.68
N ASP A 316 -7.40 -33.07 34.17
CA ASP A 316 -7.07 -31.74 34.70
C ASP A 316 -8.24 -30.77 34.52
N PHE A 317 -8.87 -30.77 33.34
CA PHE A 317 -10.07 -29.97 33.08
C PHE A 317 -11.21 -30.31 34.03
N LYS A 318 -11.53 -31.60 34.19
CA LYS A 318 -12.61 -32.01 35.08
C LYS A 318 -12.31 -31.66 36.53
N GLY A 319 -11.07 -31.85 36.98
CA GLY A 319 -10.63 -31.53 38.33
C GLY A 319 -10.77 -30.04 38.64
N GLU A 320 -10.17 -29.19 37.81
CA GLU A 320 -10.24 -27.74 38.00
C GLU A 320 -11.65 -27.18 37.81
N LEU A 321 -12.43 -27.73 36.87
CA LEU A 321 -13.82 -27.32 36.68
C LEU A 321 -14.65 -27.63 37.93
N ILE A 322 -14.44 -28.76 38.60
CA ILE A 322 -15.13 -29.08 39.86
C ILE A 322 -14.77 -28.05 40.94
N ASP A 323 -13.50 -27.72 41.08
CA ASP A 323 -13.02 -26.74 42.06
C ASP A 323 -13.58 -25.33 41.79
N LEU A 324 -13.59 -24.92 40.51
CA LEU A 324 -14.19 -23.67 40.08
C LEU A 324 -15.70 -23.65 40.32
N MET A 325 -16.41 -24.70 39.94
CA MET A 325 -17.85 -24.83 40.15
C MET A 325 -18.23 -24.75 41.63
N CYS A 326 -17.37 -25.21 42.55
CA CYS A 326 -17.61 -25.07 43.99
C CYS A 326 -17.60 -23.61 44.47
N SER A 327 -16.90 -22.71 43.77
CA SER A 327 -16.86 -21.28 44.06
C SER A 327 -17.99 -20.48 43.40
N TRP A 328 -18.72 -21.09 42.45
CA TRP A 328 -19.74 -20.42 41.65
C TRP A 328 -21.11 -20.45 42.30
N ASP A 329 -21.89 -19.40 42.09
CA ASP A 329 -23.29 -19.43 42.47
C ASP A 329 -24.08 -20.42 41.61
N LYS A 330 -25.19 -20.91 42.17
CA LYS A 330 -25.97 -22.00 41.56
C LYS A 330 -26.61 -21.60 40.23
N LYS A 331 -26.94 -20.32 40.01
CA LYS A 331 -27.49 -19.85 38.73
C LYS A 331 -26.41 -19.89 37.64
N PHE A 332 -25.19 -19.45 37.96
CA PHE A 332 -24.07 -19.51 37.01
C PHE A 332 -23.67 -20.95 36.69
N GLN A 333 -23.67 -21.87 37.66
CA GLN A 333 -23.40 -23.29 37.39
C GLN A 333 -24.39 -23.90 36.37
N VAL A 334 -25.68 -23.57 36.48
CA VAL A 334 -26.70 -24.03 35.53
C VAL A 334 -26.47 -23.43 34.15
N TYR A 335 -26.21 -22.12 34.08
CA TYR A 335 -25.92 -21.41 32.84
C TYR A 335 -24.66 -21.97 32.14
N PHE A 336 -23.57 -22.17 32.88
CA PHE A 336 -22.32 -22.73 32.35
C PHE A 336 -22.54 -24.12 31.76
N LYS A 337 -23.25 -25.00 32.48
CA LYS A 337 -23.56 -26.36 31.98
C LYS A 337 -24.43 -26.36 30.72
N GLN A 338 -25.35 -25.42 30.59
CA GLN A 338 -26.27 -25.36 29.45
C GLN A 338 -25.67 -24.70 28.21
N HIS A 339 -24.71 -23.80 28.38
CA HIS A 339 -24.28 -22.90 27.30
C HIS A 339 -22.78 -22.79 27.07
N ILE A 340 -21.93 -23.24 28.01
CA ILE A 340 -20.46 -23.03 27.94
C ILE A 340 -19.70 -24.35 28.03
N TYR A 341 -20.23 -25.37 28.72
CA TYR A 341 -19.51 -26.61 29.00
C TYR A 341 -18.99 -27.30 27.74
N ASP A 342 -19.84 -27.48 26.72
CA ASP A 342 -19.43 -28.17 25.49
C ASP A 342 -18.34 -27.41 24.74
N ASP A 343 -18.41 -26.08 24.71
CA ASP A 343 -17.39 -25.24 24.09
C ASP A 343 -16.07 -25.33 24.87
N ALA A 344 -16.12 -25.20 26.20
CA ALA A 344 -14.95 -25.32 27.08
C ALA A 344 -14.30 -26.71 26.99
N TRP A 345 -15.11 -27.77 26.89
CA TRP A 345 -14.66 -29.14 26.69
C TRP A 345 -13.89 -29.31 25.36
N ASN A 346 -14.41 -28.71 24.29
CA ASN A 346 -13.81 -28.81 22.96
C ASN A 346 -12.56 -27.93 22.77
N MET A 347 -12.25 -27.06 23.74
CA MET A 347 -11.04 -26.22 23.74
C MET A 347 -9.81 -26.93 24.33
N GLY A 348 -9.99 -28.09 24.95
CA GLY A 348 -8.89 -28.86 25.55
C GLY A 348 -7.91 -29.43 24.53
N SER A 349 -6.64 -29.58 24.94
CA SER A 349 -5.60 -30.19 24.09
C SER A 349 -5.96 -31.63 23.66
N TRP A 350 -6.72 -32.36 24.48
CA TRP A 350 -7.19 -33.72 24.18
C TRP A 350 -8.12 -33.78 22.98
N ALA A 351 -8.93 -32.74 22.72
CA ALA A 351 -9.81 -32.69 21.56
C ALA A 351 -9.00 -32.66 20.25
N LEU A 352 -7.74 -32.22 20.31
CA LEU A 352 -6.84 -32.10 19.16
C LEU A 352 -5.95 -33.34 18.96
N ARG A 353 -5.77 -34.19 19.99
CA ARG A 353 -4.91 -35.39 19.96
C ARG A 353 -5.30 -36.42 18.90
N PRO A 354 -6.60 -36.73 18.66
CA PRO A 354 -7.00 -37.64 17.58
C PRO A 354 -6.53 -37.21 16.18
N TYR A 355 -6.21 -35.92 16.03
CA TYR A 355 -5.73 -35.32 14.78
C TYR A 355 -4.20 -35.16 14.75
N GLY A 356 -3.48 -35.69 15.73
CA GLY A 356 -2.01 -35.71 15.77
C GLY A 356 -1.35 -34.47 16.37
N PHE A 357 -2.07 -33.69 17.18
CA PHE A 357 -1.56 -32.46 17.78
C PHE A 357 -1.32 -32.60 19.29
N GLU A 358 -0.22 -32.01 19.77
CA GLU A 358 0.17 -32.02 21.19
C GLU A 358 -0.14 -30.69 21.91
N LEU A 359 -0.16 -29.54 21.21
CA LEU A 359 -0.43 -28.22 21.84
C LEU A 359 -0.92 -27.16 20.83
N ALA A 360 -1.81 -26.26 21.28
CA ALA A 360 -2.15 -25.02 20.57
C ALA A 360 -1.35 -23.85 21.17
N THR A 361 -0.43 -23.24 20.41
CA THR A 361 0.40 -22.10 20.89
C THR A 361 -0.12 -20.75 20.38
N THR A 362 -0.20 -19.77 21.27
CA THR A 362 -0.73 -18.41 21.04
C THR A 362 0.28 -17.42 20.43
N ASN A 363 1.56 -17.82 20.26
CA ASN A 363 2.67 -16.92 19.88
C ASN A 363 2.67 -16.43 18.41
N SER A 364 1.72 -16.84 17.58
CA SER A 364 1.62 -16.37 16.19
C SER A 364 1.07 -14.93 16.10
N SER A 365 0.29 -14.51 17.09
CA SER A 365 -0.32 -13.19 17.27
C SER A 365 0.70 -12.03 17.35
N GLU A 366 1.81 -12.20 18.07
CA GLU A 366 2.76 -11.12 18.37
C GLU A 366 3.45 -10.55 17.12
N SER A 367 3.80 -11.42 16.19
CA SER A 367 4.49 -11.06 14.97
C SER A 367 3.58 -10.47 13.89
N LEU A 368 2.31 -10.87 13.88
CA LEU A 368 1.31 -10.19 13.07
C LEU A 368 1.00 -8.80 13.64
N ASN A 369 0.87 -8.70 14.97
CA ASN A 369 0.73 -7.45 15.69
C ASN A 369 1.93 -6.52 15.41
N ALA A 370 3.15 -7.05 15.43
CA ALA A 370 4.35 -6.28 15.08
C ALA A 370 4.32 -5.82 13.61
N SER A 371 3.83 -6.66 12.69
CA SER A 371 3.70 -6.30 11.28
C SER A 371 2.66 -5.20 11.08
N LEU A 372 1.45 -5.36 11.62
CA LEU A 372 0.40 -4.34 11.60
C LEU A 372 0.86 -3.04 12.24
N LYS A 373 1.47 -3.08 13.44
CA LYS A 373 2.04 -1.90 14.11
C LYS A 373 3.09 -1.17 13.26
N ARG A 374 3.88 -1.91 12.48
CA ARG A 374 4.83 -1.33 11.51
C ARG A 374 4.10 -0.71 10.32
N PHE A 375 3.08 -1.37 9.76
CA PHE A 375 2.24 -0.83 8.67
C PHE A 375 1.58 0.49 9.06
N VAL A 376 1.12 0.59 10.30
CA VAL A 376 0.42 1.78 10.80
C VAL A 376 1.35 2.84 11.40
N ASN A 377 2.67 2.60 11.38
CA ASN A 377 3.72 3.47 11.93
C ASN A 377 3.37 4.03 13.33
N TRP A 378 2.76 3.21 14.19
CA TRP A 378 2.33 3.59 15.54
C TRP A 378 1.39 4.80 15.63
N LYS A 379 0.69 5.14 14.55
CA LYS A 379 -0.30 6.22 14.53
C LYS A 379 -1.71 5.66 14.58
N GLU A 380 -2.62 6.45 15.15
CA GLU A 380 -4.05 6.23 14.99
C GLU A 380 -4.40 6.36 13.50
N MET A 381 -5.00 5.31 12.94
CA MET A 381 -5.33 5.24 11.52
C MET A 381 -6.82 5.32 11.28
N ARG A 382 -7.17 5.83 10.10
CA ARG A 382 -8.54 5.85 9.61
C ARG A 382 -8.95 4.45 9.13
N HIS A 383 -10.27 4.23 9.08
CA HIS A 383 -10.86 2.94 8.70
C HIS A 383 -10.51 2.52 7.25
N ASP A 384 -10.33 3.49 6.35
CA ASP A 384 -9.90 3.24 4.97
C ASP A 384 -8.44 2.79 4.89
N GLU A 385 -7.57 3.45 5.66
CA GLU A 385 -6.13 3.14 5.70
C GLU A 385 -5.86 1.72 6.22
N ILE A 386 -6.63 1.27 7.22
CA ILE A 386 -6.48 -0.10 7.73
C ILE A 386 -6.97 -1.13 6.69
N VAL A 387 -8.07 -0.85 5.98
CA VAL A 387 -8.57 -1.77 4.94
C VAL A 387 -7.55 -1.92 3.81
N PHE A 388 -6.95 -0.84 3.33
CA PHE A 388 -5.88 -0.92 2.33
C PHE A 388 -4.64 -1.64 2.86
N ALA A 389 -4.21 -1.35 4.10
CA ALA A 389 -3.06 -2.05 4.69
C ALA A 389 -3.30 -3.57 4.79
N LEU A 390 -4.53 -3.97 5.12
CA LEU A 390 -4.93 -5.38 5.18
C LEU A 390 -5.01 -6.01 3.79
N LEU A 391 -5.50 -5.29 2.78
CA LEU A 391 -5.50 -5.71 1.39
C LEU A 391 -4.07 -5.91 0.87
N ASP A 392 -3.19 -4.92 1.07
CA ASP A 392 -1.78 -5.00 0.68
C ASP A 392 -1.09 -6.22 1.32
N LEU A 393 -1.37 -6.46 2.60
CA LEU A 393 -0.81 -7.60 3.30
C LEU A 393 -1.35 -8.93 2.74
N SER A 394 -2.64 -8.99 2.42
CA SER A 394 -3.23 -10.15 1.76
C SER A 394 -2.66 -10.38 0.36
N ASP A 395 -2.47 -9.33 -0.44
CA ASP A 395 -1.82 -9.42 -1.77
C ASP A 395 -0.40 -9.98 -1.65
N MET A 396 0.36 -9.51 -0.66
CA MET A 396 1.71 -9.99 -0.40
C MET A 396 1.75 -11.47 -0.07
N HIS A 397 0.88 -11.93 0.84
CA HIS A 397 0.81 -13.33 1.23
C HIS A 397 0.35 -14.20 0.06
N PHE A 398 -0.65 -13.75 -0.71
CA PHE A 398 -1.17 -14.47 -1.85
C PHE A 398 -0.08 -14.63 -2.91
N ALA A 399 0.69 -13.58 -3.17
CA ALA A 399 1.83 -13.65 -4.06
C ALA A 399 2.86 -14.68 -3.59
N ARG A 400 3.14 -14.78 -2.29
CA ARG A 400 4.07 -15.78 -1.74
C ARG A 400 3.54 -17.21 -1.87
N ILE A 401 2.25 -17.44 -1.62
CA ILE A 401 1.61 -18.74 -1.81
C ILE A 401 1.66 -19.15 -3.28
N ARG A 402 1.18 -18.28 -4.16
CA ARG A 402 1.09 -18.56 -5.60
C ARG A 402 2.46 -18.82 -6.21
N ARG A 403 3.46 -18.02 -5.85
CA ARG A 403 4.84 -18.23 -6.29
C ARG A 403 5.40 -19.56 -5.78
N GLY A 404 5.17 -19.90 -4.52
CA GLY A 404 5.55 -21.18 -3.93
C GLY A 404 4.91 -22.39 -4.62
N GLN A 405 3.61 -22.28 -4.98
CA GLN A 405 2.89 -23.32 -5.72
C GLN A 405 3.61 -23.66 -7.04
N PHE A 406 4.12 -22.66 -7.76
CA PHE A 406 4.87 -22.86 -9.02
C PHE A 406 6.39 -23.03 -8.84
N GLY A 407 6.87 -23.23 -7.61
CA GLY A 407 8.30 -23.42 -7.35
C GLY A 407 9.16 -22.17 -7.61
N VAL A 408 8.58 -20.98 -7.52
CA VAL A 408 9.26 -19.70 -7.72
C VAL A 408 9.47 -18.99 -6.38
N GLY A 409 10.72 -18.64 -6.06
CA GLY A 409 11.08 -17.94 -4.82
C GLY A 409 11.68 -18.85 -3.74
N ASP A 410 12.13 -18.25 -2.65
CA ASP A 410 13.17 -18.85 -1.79
C ASP A 410 12.62 -19.56 -0.53
N ASP A 411 11.37 -19.30 -0.14
CA ASP A 411 10.91 -19.59 1.23
C ASP A 411 9.88 -20.73 1.36
N ASN A 412 9.11 -21.03 0.31
CA ASN A 412 7.96 -21.95 0.36
C ASN A 412 8.19 -23.17 -0.52
N ILE A 413 8.53 -24.31 0.08
CA ILE A 413 8.77 -25.58 -0.63
C ILE A 413 7.48 -26.39 -0.68
N LEU A 414 6.93 -26.60 -1.87
CA LEU A 414 5.72 -27.39 -2.08
C LEU A 414 5.99 -28.89 -1.84
N LEU A 415 5.04 -29.58 -1.18
CA LEU A 415 5.07 -31.02 -0.92
C LEU A 415 5.33 -31.80 -2.22
N PRO A 416 6.19 -32.84 -2.20
CA PRO A 416 6.69 -33.45 -3.43
C PRO A 416 5.57 -34.05 -4.28
N HIS A 417 4.57 -34.64 -3.63
CA HIS A 417 3.43 -35.25 -4.31
C HIS A 417 2.49 -34.23 -4.94
N LEU A 418 2.59 -32.93 -4.62
CA LEU A 418 1.73 -31.88 -5.19
C LEU A 418 2.37 -31.14 -6.36
N ARG A 419 3.68 -31.28 -6.58
CA ARG A 419 4.42 -30.52 -7.62
C ARG A 419 3.88 -30.72 -9.03
N HIS A 420 3.32 -31.89 -9.31
CA HIS A 420 2.71 -32.18 -10.60
C HIS A 420 1.43 -31.38 -10.90
N LEU A 421 0.80 -30.77 -9.88
CA LEU A 421 -0.42 -29.98 -10.03
C LEU A 421 -0.16 -28.54 -10.50
N TYR A 422 1.09 -28.08 -10.42
CA TYR A 422 1.46 -26.68 -10.66
C TYR A 422 2.58 -26.58 -11.70
N ASP A 423 2.22 -26.39 -12.96
CA ASP A 423 3.15 -26.20 -14.07
C ASP A 423 3.27 -24.71 -14.44
N ILE A 424 4.50 -24.18 -14.29
CA ILE A 424 4.83 -22.80 -14.66
C ILE A 424 4.74 -22.52 -16.16
N ASN A 425 4.84 -23.55 -17.00
CA ASN A 425 4.82 -23.41 -18.45
C ASN A 425 3.40 -23.39 -19.03
N ASN A 426 2.37 -23.52 -18.18
CA ASN A 426 1.00 -23.49 -18.63
C ASN A 426 0.64 -22.05 -19.12
N PRO A 427 0.22 -21.87 -20.39
CA PRO A 427 0.07 -20.55 -21.01
C PRO A 427 -1.01 -19.64 -20.39
N GLY A 428 -1.80 -20.14 -19.44
CA GLY A 428 -2.76 -19.35 -18.66
C GLY A 428 -2.29 -18.94 -17.25
N VAL A 429 -1.06 -19.30 -16.85
CA VAL A 429 -0.55 -19.05 -15.49
C VAL A 429 0.14 -17.71 -15.43
N GLU A 430 -0.43 -16.79 -14.65
CA GLU A 430 0.21 -15.55 -14.26
C GLU A 430 0.78 -15.68 -12.83
N ILE A 431 2.09 -15.46 -12.69
CA ILE A 431 2.77 -15.52 -11.39
C ILE A 431 2.92 -14.10 -10.84
N PRO A 432 2.35 -13.79 -9.66
CA PRO A 432 2.53 -12.50 -9.03
C PRO A 432 4.01 -12.15 -8.82
N LYS A 433 4.37 -10.88 -9.00
CA LYS A 433 5.70 -10.37 -8.65
C LYS A 433 5.93 -10.50 -7.13
N LYS A 434 7.19 -10.63 -6.71
CA LYS A 434 7.55 -10.61 -5.29
C LYS A 434 7.23 -9.21 -4.75
N ILE A 435 6.36 -9.13 -3.74
CA ILE A 435 6.07 -7.90 -3.02
C ILE A 435 6.86 -7.95 -1.71
N SER A 436 7.77 -7.01 -1.48
CA SER A 436 8.50 -6.94 -0.21
C SER A 436 7.63 -6.30 0.88
N SER A 437 7.83 -6.70 2.14
CA SER A 437 7.29 -5.95 3.28
C SER A 437 7.74 -4.49 3.24
N ASP A 438 8.96 -4.22 2.80
CA ASP A 438 9.52 -2.87 2.70
C ASP A 438 8.84 -2.04 1.60
N ASP A 439 8.43 -2.67 0.49
CA ASP A 439 7.71 -1.99 -0.61
C ASP A 439 6.33 -1.50 -0.17
N ILE A 440 5.70 -2.22 0.76
CA ILE A 440 4.39 -1.87 1.32
C ILE A 440 4.52 -0.84 2.46
N LEU A 441 5.61 -0.92 3.24
CA LEU A 441 5.86 -0.07 4.43
C LEU A 441 6.42 1.34 4.11
N GLU A 442 7.03 1.57 2.94
CA GLU A 442 7.68 2.85 2.59
C GLU A 442 6.76 4.03 2.32
#